data_AF-A0A0K8SN14-F1
#
_entry.id   AF-A0A0K8SN14-F1
#
_cell.length_a   1.000
_cell.length_b   1.000
_cell.length_c   1.000
_cell.angle_alpha   90.00
_cell.angle_beta   90.00
_cell.angle_gamma   90.00
#
_symmetry.space_group_name_H-M   'P 1'
#
loop_
_entity.id
_entity.type
_entity.pdbx_description
1 polymer ?
#
loop_
_entity_poly.entity_id
_entity_poly.type
_entity_poly.pdbx_seq_one_letter_code
_entity_poly.pdbx_strand_id
1 'polypeptide(L)'
;MKRARPQVSSGMDTFTDDDSDDIGPDTESSCCIEMGVPPGVVIADSVHNTIRLPQICLDVIDTPEFQRLRTVKQCGVCNLVYPSATHSRFEHSIGVCHWAQVFLRNCGASISNDKKLCVLLAGLCHDLGHGPFSHLWERFLMARGIKWKHEPNSAIIF
;
A
#
# COMPACT_ATOMS: atom_id res chain seq x y z
N MET A 1 -44.50 -49.23 25.20
CA MET A 1 -45.03 -47.85 25.22
C MET A 1 -44.17 -47.02 24.28
N LYS A 2 -44.76 -46.60 23.15
CA LYS A 2 -44.08 -45.92 22.03
C LYS A 2 -43.64 -44.52 22.46
N ARG A 3 -42.38 -44.16 22.21
CA ARG A 3 -41.98 -42.76 22.02
C ARG A 3 -41.19 -42.66 20.72
N ALA A 4 -41.84 -42.04 19.73
CA ALA A 4 -41.33 -41.82 18.40
C ALA A 4 -40.17 -40.81 18.42
N ARG A 5 -39.12 -41.06 17.63
CA ARG A 5 -38.13 -40.05 17.26
C ARG A 5 -38.78 -39.05 16.31
N PRO A 6 -38.61 -37.74 16.48
CA PRO A 6 -38.88 -36.78 15.43
C PRO A 6 -37.77 -36.89 14.37
N GLN A 7 -38.17 -37.15 13.12
CA GLN A 7 -37.37 -36.89 11.93
C GLN A 7 -37.39 -35.37 11.72
N VAL A 8 -36.24 -34.71 11.87
CA VAL A 8 -36.07 -33.34 11.39
C VAL A 8 -35.33 -33.45 10.07
N SER A 9 -36.09 -33.35 8.99
CA SER A 9 -35.58 -33.00 7.67
C SER A 9 -35.32 -31.50 7.65
N SER A 10 -34.07 -31.09 7.50
CA SER A 10 -33.75 -29.76 6.99
C SER A 10 -32.45 -29.88 6.21
N GLY A 11 -32.51 -29.39 4.97
CA GLY A 11 -31.50 -29.53 3.95
C GLY A 11 -30.09 -29.25 4.45
N MET A 12 -29.20 -30.11 3.99
CA MET A 12 -27.77 -29.87 3.95
C MET A 12 -27.60 -28.72 2.95
N ASP A 13 -27.64 -27.48 3.43
CA ASP A 13 -27.17 -26.33 2.67
C ASP A 13 -25.66 -26.50 2.56
N THR A 14 -25.25 -27.25 1.54
CA THR A 14 -23.91 -27.15 0.98
C THR A 14 -23.79 -25.69 0.57
N PHE A 15 -23.10 -24.91 1.39
CA PHE A 15 -22.51 -23.64 0.98
C PHE A 15 -21.60 -23.98 -0.20
N THR A 16 -22.17 -23.88 -1.40
CA THR A 16 -21.41 -23.97 -2.63
C THR A 16 -20.52 -22.73 -2.62
N ASP A 17 -19.24 -22.97 -2.40
CA ASP A 17 -18.16 -22.05 -2.73
C ASP A 17 -18.31 -21.71 -4.22
N ASP A 18 -19.06 -20.65 -4.50
CA ASP A 18 -19.26 -20.08 -5.83
C ASP A 18 -18.90 -18.59 -5.78
N ASP A 19 -17.72 -18.31 -5.21
CA ASP A 19 -16.99 -17.06 -5.45
C ASP A 19 -15.75 -17.42 -6.28
N SER A 20 -15.98 -17.99 -7.46
CA SER A 20 -15.01 -17.84 -8.55
C SER A 20 -15.10 -16.40 -9.07
N ASP A 21 -14.58 -15.46 -8.27
CA ASP A 21 -13.98 -14.26 -8.82
C ASP A 21 -12.69 -14.69 -9.52
N ASP A 22 -12.86 -15.35 -10.67
CA ASP A 22 -11.82 -15.66 -11.63
C ASP A 22 -11.38 -14.33 -12.24
N ILE A 23 -10.57 -13.59 -11.47
CA ILE A 23 -9.76 -12.49 -11.98
C ILE A 23 -8.80 -13.15 -12.97
N GLY A 24 -9.21 -13.15 -14.23
CA GLY A 24 -8.46 -13.76 -15.33
C GLY A 24 -6.99 -13.32 -15.37
N PRO A 25 -6.15 -14.08 -16.08
CA PRO A 25 -4.70 -13.93 -16.01
C PRO A 25 -4.28 -12.50 -16.41
N ASP A 26 -3.63 -11.83 -15.45
CA ASP A 26 -2.53 -10.88 -15.67
C ASP A 26 -2.84 -9.46 -16.20
N THR A 27 -4.00 -8.88 -15.88
CA THR A 27 -4.23 -7.44 -16.16
C THR A 27 -3.33 -6.48 -15.35
N GLU A 28 -2.62 -6.99 -14.33
CA GLU A 28 -1.61 -6.25 -13.56
C GLU A 28 -0.22 -6.25 -14.22
N SER A 29 0.10 -7.28 -15.01
CA SER A 29 1.37 -7.37 -15.74
C SER A 29 1.42 -6.40 -16.92
N SER A 30 0.26 -6.01 -17.47
CA SER A 30 0.21 -5.19 -18.69
C SER A 30 0.79 -3.79 -18.52
N CYS A 31 0.62 -3.12 -17.37
CA CYS A 31 1.16 -1.77 -17.18
C CYS A 31 2.69 -1.73 -17.05
N CYS A 32 3.27 -2.71 -16.34
CA CYS A 32 4.73 -2.83 -16.26
C CYS A 32 5.33 -3.16 -17.63
N ILE A 33 4.66 -4.02 -18.40
CA ILE A 33 5.05 -4.40 -19.77
C ILE A 33 4.85 -3.24 -20.76
N GLU A 34 3.78 -2.46 -20.66
CA GLU A 34 3.52 -1.25 -21.47
C GLU A 34 4.56 -0.13 -21.22
N MET A 35 5.18 -0.12 -20.04
CA MET A 35 6.32 0.74 -19.72
C MET A 35 7.69 0.13 -20.11
N GLY A 36 7.72 -1.06 -20.75
CA GLY A 36 8.95 -1.73 -21.18
C GLY A 36 9.80 -2.31 -20.05
N VAL A 37 9.19 -2.59 -18.89
CA VAL A 37 9.89 -3.05 -17.68
C VAL A 37 10.00 -4.59 -17.71
N PRO A 38 11.19 -5.19 -17.48
CA PRO A 38 11.33 -6.65 -17.35
C PRO A 38 10.44 -7.16 -16.20
N PRO A 39 10.11 -8.47 -16.15
CA PRO A 39 9.24 -9.02 -15.11
C PRO A 39 9.81 -8.69 -13.73
N GLY A 40 9.24 -7.65 -13.11
CA GLY A 40 9.79 -6.99 -11.94
C GLY A 40 9.61 -7.79 -10.66
N VAL A 41 10.25 -7.33 -9.59
CA VAL A 41 10.06 -7.88 -8.25
C VAL A 41 8.58 -7.78 -7.87
N VAL A 42 8.06 -8.90 -7.37
CA VAL A 42 6.69 -9.01 -6.89
C VAL A 42 6.69 -8.84 -5.38
N ILE A 43 6.01 -7.81 -4.90
CA ILE A 43 5.88 -7.52 -3.47
C ILE A 43 4.51 -8.03 -3.01
N ALA A 44 4.50 -8.96 -2.06
CA ALA A 44 3.26 -9.38 -1.41
C ALA A 44 2.82 -8.30 -0.40
N ASP A 45 1.56 -7.88 -0.48
CA ASP A 45 0.99 -6.83 0.36
C ASP A 45 -0.36 -7.29 0.92
N SER A 46 -0.64 -6.99 2.19
CA SER A 46 -1.87 -7.46 2.86
C SER A 46 -3.14 -6.72 2.43
N VAL A 47 -3.01 -5.54 1.82
CA VAL A 47 -4.14 -4.71 1.35
C VAL A 47 -4.36 -4.91 -0.15
N HIS A 48 -3.27 -5.05 -0.90
CA HIS A 48 -3.27 -5.09 -2.37
C HIS A 48 -3.01 -6.49 -2.95
N ASN A 49 -2.82 -7.51 -2.10
CA ASN A 49 -2.37 -8.87 -2.43
C ASN A 49 -0.98 -8.90 -3.07
N THR A 50 -0.86 -8.35 -4.28
CA THR A 50 0.37 -8.35 -5.07
C THR A 50 0.61 -6.96 -5.66
N ILE A 51 1.82 -6.45 -5.47
CA ILE A 51 2.25 -5.17 -6.04
C ILE A 51 3.45 -5.40 -6.96
N ARG A 52 3.38 -4.84 -8.16
CA ARG A 52 4.48 -4.81 -9.14
C ARG A 52 4.85 -3.36 -9.42
N LEU A 53 6.11 -3.02 -9.26
CA LEU A 53 6.61 -1.67 -9.46
C LEU A 53 7.71 -1.63 -10.54
N PRO A 54 7.87 -0.49 -11.24
CA PRO A 54 9.01 -0.27 -12.14
C PRO A 54 10.36 -0.38 -11.39
N GLN A 55 11.41 -0.81 -12.09
CA GLN A 55 12.74 -1.00 -11.48
C GLN A 55 13.26 0.25 -10.76
N ILE A 56 13.08 1.44 -11.33
CA ILE A 56 13.48 2.69 -10.68
C ILE A 56 12.78 2.95 -9.34
N CYS A 57 11.52 2.51 -9.17
CA CYS A 57 10.86 2.60 -7.87
C CYS A 57 11.48 1.61 -6.87
N LEU A 58 11.88 0.42 -7.32
CA LEU A 58 12.60 -0.56 -6.49
C LEU A 58 13.97 -0.03 -6.08
N ASP A 59 14.69 0.61 -7.01
CA ASP A 59 16.00 1.23 -6.74
C ASP A 59 15.89 2.31 -5.64
N VAL A 60 14.81 3.12 -5.68
CA VAL A 60 14.51 4.09 -4.61
C VAL A 60 14.13 3.39 -3.31
N ILE A 61 13.33 2.31 -3.36
CA ILE A 61 12.95 1.55 -2.17
C ILE A 61 14.19 0.99 -1.46
N ASP A 62 15.20 0.55 -2.20
CA ASP A 62 16.44 -0.05 -1.66
C ASP A 62 17.46 0.98 -1.14
N THR A 63 17.10 2.25 -1.04
CA THR A 63 17.91 3.30 -0.41
C THR A 63 17.75 3.32 1.13
N PRO A 64 18.79 3.71 1.89
CA PRO A 64 18.66 3.85 3.35
C PRO A 64 17.60 4.89 3.76
N GLU A 65 17.43 5.94 2.96
CA GLU A 65 16.44 7.00 3.18
C GLU A 65 15.02 6.45 3.19
N PHE A 66 14.69 5.57 2.23
CA PHE A 66 13.38 4.93 2.13
C PHE A 66 13.22 3.78 3.13
N GLN A 67 14.23 2.92 3.29
CA GLN A 67 14.19 1.79 4.24
C GLN A 67 13.98 2.26 5.69
N ARG A 68 14.39 3.49 6.03
CA ARG A 68 14.12 4.14 7.32
C ARG A 68 12.63 4.10 7.70
N LEU A 69 11.74 4.22 6.72
CA LEU A 69 10.28 4.27 6.95
C LEU A 69 9.73 3.02 7.64
N ARG A 70 10.44 1.87 7.60
CA ARG A 70 10.06 0.64 8.31
C ARG A 70 9.92 0.82 9.82
N THR A 71 10.69 1.75 10.37
CA THR A 71 10.69 2.05 11.81
C THR A 71 9.68 3.14 12.19
N VAL A 72 9.11 3.84 11.21
CA VAL A 72 8.19 4.95 11.44
C VAL A 72 6.75 4.43 11.38
N LYS A 73 6.12 4.26 12.54
CA LYS A 73 4.73 3.79 12.63
C LYS A 73 3.77 4.77 11.97
N GLN A 74 2.88 4.26 11.11
CA GLN A 74 1.87 5.06 10.40
C GLN A 74 1.02 5.87 11.39
N CYS A 75 0.49 5.17 12.41
CA CYS A 75 -0.39 5.71 13.43
C CYS A 75 0.34 6.07 14.73
N GLY A 76 1.64 6.36 14.68
CA GLY A 76 2.41 6.78 15.85
C GLY A 76 2.30 5.80 17.02
N VAL A 77 1.74 6.25 18.15
CA VAL A 77 1.56 5.46 19.38
C VAL A 77 0.23 4.71 19.46
N CYS A 78 -0.62 4.77 18.41
CA CYS A 78 -1.91 4.10 18.42
C CYS A 78 -1.78 2.59 18.64
N ASN A 79 -0.64 1.98 18.30
CA ASN A 79 -0.37 0.56 18.57
C ASN A 79 -0.41 0.19 20.06
N LEU A 80 -0.25 1.17 20.96
CA LEU A 80 -0.37 0.97 22.41
C LEU A 80 -1.83 0.82 22.88
N VAL A 81 -2.79 1.27 22.06
CA VAL A 81 -4.24 1.17 22.33
C VAL A 81 -4.88 0.12 21.42
N TYR A 82 -4.45 0.06 20.16
CA TYR A 82 -4.93 -0.84 19.12
C TYR A 82 -3.76 -1.73 18.67
N PRO A 83 -3.61 -2.95 19.23
CA PRO A 83 -2.44 -3.80 18.98
C PRO A 83 -2.21 -4.17 17.51
N SER A 84 -3.24 -4.09 16.66
CA SER A 84 -3.14 -4.34 15.22
C SER A 84 -2.62 -3.15 14.41
N ALA A 85 -2.53 -1.95 14.99
CA ALA A 85 -2.03 -0.74 14.33
C ALA A 85 -0.48 -0.71 14.26
N THR A 86 0.13 -1.82 13.83
CA THR A 86 1.58 -2.02 13.79
C THR A 86 2.24 -1.55 12.50
N HIS A 87 1.44 -1.23 11.50
CA HIS A 87 1.90 -0.83 10.17
C HIS A 87 2.76 0.45 10.22
N SER A 88 3.71 0.54 9.30
CA SER A 88 4.69 1.59 9.13
C SER A 88 4.42 2.41 7.87
N ARG A 89 5.12 3.55 7.76
CA ARG A 89 5.08 4.41 6.57
C ARG A 89 5.68 3.71 5.33
N PHE A 90 6.48 2.66 5.52
CA PHE A 90 7.13 1.93 4.43
C PHE A 90 6.12 1.25 3.50
N GLU A 91 5.30 0.34 4.04
CA GLU A 91 4.28 -0.36 3.25
C GLU A 91 3.19 0.59 2.75
N HIS A 92 2.87 1.62 3.54
CA HIS A 92 1.95 2.68 3.10
C HIS A 92 2.46 3.38 1.84
N SER A 93 3.74 3.78 1.82
CA SER A 93 4.34 4.48 0.68
C SER A 93 4.39 3.61 -0.59
N ILE A 94 4.67 2.31 -0.43
CA ILE A 94 4.59 1.33 -1.53
C ILE A 94 3.15 1.22 -2.06
N GLY A 95 2.17 1.13 -1.16
CA GLY A 95 0.75 1.10 -1.53
C GLY A 95 0.27 2.37 -2.25
N VAL A 96 0.76 3.55 -1.84
CA VAL A 96 0.45 4.81 -2.55
C VAL A 96 1.05 4.83 -3.95
N CYS A 97 2.28 4.33 -4.13
CA CYS A 97 2.88 4.15 -5.45
C CYS A 97 2.04 3.20 -6.33
N HIS A 98 1.55 2.10 -5.76
CA HIS A 98 0.65 1.17 -6.47
C HIS A 98 -0.66 1.87 -6.87
N TRP A 99 -1.30 2.60 -5.97
CA TRP A 99 -2.51 3.35 -6.29
C TRP A 99 -2.29 4.42 -7.35
N ALA A 100 -1.13 5.08 -7.35
CA ALA A 100 -0.76 6.03 -8.39
C ALA A 100 -0.70 5.34 -9.76
N GLN A 101 -0.18 4.11 -9.83
CA GLN A 101 -0.17 3.30 -11.06
C GLN A 101 -1.59 2.92 -11.50
N VAL A 102 -2.42 2.43 -10.57
CA VAL A 102 -3.82 2.09 -10.83
C VAL A 102 -4.60 3.31 -11.32
N PHE A 103 -4.38 4.48 -10.72
CA PHE A 103 -5.00 5.74 -11.13
C PHE A 103 -4.58 6.12 -12.55
N LEU A 104 -3.27 6.10 -12.87
CA LEU A 104 -2.77 6.45 -14.20
C LEU A 104 -3.32 5.51 -15.28
N ARG A 105 -3.51 4.22 -14.97
CA ARG A 105 -4.15 3.25 -15.87
C ARG A 105 -5.60 3.61 -16.17
N ASN A 106 -6.32 4.08 -15.15
CA ASN A 106 -7.78 4.31 -15.24
C ASN A 106 -8.16 5.76 -15.57
N CYS A 107 -7.21 6.71 -15.57
CA CYS A 107 -7.52 8.14 -15.75
C CYS A 107 -7.94 8.51 -17.18
N GLY A 108 -7.76 7.62 -18.17
CA GLY A 108 -8.15 7.83 -19.57
C GLY A 108 -7.35 8.91 -20.31
N ALA A 109 -6.33 9.50 -19.67
CA ALA A 109 -5.50 10.55 -20.26
C ALA A 109 -4.26 9.97 -20.95
N SER A 110 -3.93 10.52 -22.13
CA SER A 110 -2.66 10.22 -22.80
C SER A 110 -1.52 10.97 -22.09
N ILE A 111 -0.82 10.28 -21.20
CA ILE A 111 0.30 10.80 -20.41
C ILE A 111 1.58 10.08 -20.87
N SER A 112 2.65 10.84 -21.08
CA SER A 112 3.96 10.27 -21.43
C SER A 112 4.52 9.40 -20.30
N ASN A 113 5.33 8.39 -20.65
CA ASN A 113 5.90 7.46 -19.67
C ASN A 113 6.75 8.18 -18.60
N ASP A 114 7.51 9.21 -18.97
CA ASP A 114 8.29 10.01 -18.02
C ASP A 114 7.39 10.68 -16.97
N LYS A 115 6.25 11.23 -17.38
CA LYS A 115 5.30 11.88 -16.46
C LYS A 115 4.60 10.87 -15.57
N LYS A 116 4.25 9.70 -16.12
CA LYS A 116 3.71 8.58 -15.32
C LYS A 116 4.71 8.20 -14.23
N LEU A 117 5.98 8.06 -14.59
CA LEU A 117 7.05 7.72 -13.66
C LEU A 117 7.24 8.78 -12.58
N CYS A 118 7.21 10.07 -12.92
CA CYS A 118 7.23 11.14 -11.93
C CYS A 118 6.07 11.04 -10.93
N VAL A 119 4.87 10.67 -11.37
CA VAL A 119 3.70 10.49 -10.50
C VAL A 119 3.89 9.29 -9.56
N LEU A 120 4.45 8.19 -10.06
CA LEU A 120 4.78 7.02 -9.22
C LEU A 120 5.82 7.37 -8.15
N LEU A 121 6.93 8.01 -8.55
CA LEU A 121 7.98 8.44 -7.63
C LEU A 121 7.47 9.47 -6.61
N ALA A 122 6.61 10.40 -7.03
CA ALA A 122 5.99 11.36 -6.13
C ALA A 122 5.09 10.66 -5.09
N GLY A 123 4.28 9.68 -5.51
CA GLY A 123 3.46 8.88 -4.60
C GLY A 123 4.29 8.05 -3.63
N LEU A 124 5.35 7.41 -4.14
CA LEU A 124 6.30 6.63 -3.36
C LEU A 124 7.01 7.48 -2.31
N CYS A 125 7.43 8.69 -2.67
CA CYS A 125 8.32 9.51 -1.84
C CYS A 125 7.58 10.54 -0.96
N HIS A 126 6.25 10.65 -1.06
CA HIS A 126 5.50 11.74 -0.40
C HIS A 126 5.68 11.79 1.12
N ASP A 127 5.94 10.64 1.74
CA ASP A 127 6.06 10.46 3.20
C ASP A 127 7.51 10.30 3.69
N LEU A 128 8.51 10.46 2.80
CA LEU A 128 9.93 10.35 3.17
C LEU A 128 10.33 11.27 4.31
N GLY A 129 9.67 12.42 4.47
CA GLY A 129 9.95 13.43 5.47
C GLY A 129 9.46 13.10 6.87
N HIS A 130 8.64 12.05 7.07
CA HIS A 130 8.06 11.78 8.38
C HIS A 130 9.12 11.50 9.46
N GLY A 131 8.96 12.19 10.60
CA GLY A 131 9.76 11.98 11.81
C GLY A 131 9.21 10.89 12.75
N PRO A 132 9.82 10.69 13.92
CA PRO A 132 9.40 9.71 14.91
C PRO A 132 7.92 9.83 15.28
N PHE A 133 7.19 8.72 15.25
CA PHE A 133 5.74 8.67 15.53
C PHE A 133 4.87 9.48 14.54
N SER A 134 5.34 9.67 13.30
CA SER A 134 4.59 10.30 12.20
C SER A 134 4.10 11.72 12.56
N HIS A 135 2.78 12.00 12.51
CA HIS A 135 2.23 13.32 12.79
C HIS A 135 2.44 13.80 14.24
N LEU A 136 2.74 12.89 15.18
CA LEU A 136 3.08 13.30 16.54
C LEU A 136 4.37 14.13 16.56
N TRP A 137 5.33 13.83 15.67
CA TRP A 137 6.56 14.62 15.55
C TRP A 137 6.29 16.08 15.21
N GLU A 138 5.42 16.33 14.22
CA GLU A 138 5.04 17.68 13.84
C GLU A 138 4.43 18.44 15.01
N ARG A 139 3.49 17.80 15.71
CA ARG A 139 2.81 18.39 16.86
C ARG A 139 3.80 18.67 17.99
N PHE A 140 4.76 17.78 18.20
CA PHE A 140 5.82 17.92 19.20
C PHE A 140 6.74 19.11 18.91
N LEU A 141 7.15 19.31 17.66
CA LEU A 141 7.97 20.45 17.25
C LEU A 141 7.17 21.76 17.27
N MET A 142 5.92 21.72 16.81
CA MET A 142 5.01 22.86 16.84
C MET A 142 4.76 23.35 18.27
N ALA A 143 4.58 22.44 19.23
CA ALA A 143 4.45 22.78 20.65
C ALA A 143 5.70 23.48 21.23
N ARG A 144 6.85 23.40 20.56
CA ARG A 144 8.11 24.09 20.90
C ARG A 144 8.36 25.34 20.06
N GLY A 145 7.38 25.78 19.27
CA GLY A 145 7.51 26.94 18.40
C GLY A 145 8.32 26.68 17.13
N ILE A 146 8.66 25.42 16.82
CA ILE A 146 9.41 25.06 15.61
C ILE A 146 8.41 24.75 14.49
N LYS A 147 8.44 25.56 13.43
CA LYS A 147 7.65 25.29 12.22
C LYS A 147 8.34 24.19 11.40
N TRP A 148 7.73 23.03 11.38
CA TRP A 148 8.23 21.86 10.66
C TRP A 148 7.06 21.07 10.10
N LYS A 149 7.23 20.55 8.88
CA LYS A 149 6.22 19.82 8.12
C LYS A 149 6.86 18.67 7.36
N HIS A 150 6.26 17.49 7.39
CA HIS A 150 6.83 16.31 6.73
C HIS A 150 6.90 16.51 5.21
N GLU A 151 5.95 17.19 4.60
CA GLU A 151 5.85 17.39 3.15
C GLU A 151 7.10 18.09 2.55
N PRO A 152 7.53 19.28 3.03
CA PRO A 152 8.78 19.88 2.55
C PRO A 152 10.02 19.09 2.94
N ASN A 153 9.99 18.32 4.03
CA ASN A 153 11.12 17.46 4.39
C ASN A 153 11.22 16.23 3.48
N SER A 154 10.10 15.71 2.97
CA SER A 154 10.10 14.64 1.97
C SER A 154 10.86 15.08 0.72
N ALA A 155 10.65 16.32 0.28
CA ALA A 155 11.36 16.92 -0.86
C ALA A 155 12.84 17.24 -0.59
N ILE A 156 13.27 17.35 0.67
CA ILE A 156 14.69 17.53 1.04
C ILE A 156 15.43 16.20 1.05
N ILE A 157 14.72 15.11 1.40
CA ILE A 157 15.31 13.76 1.48
C ILE A 157 15.39 13.11 0.11
N PHE A 158 14.41 13.37 -0.76
CA PHE A 158 14.40 12.92 -2.16
C PHE A 158 15.43 13.67 -3.01
#